data_AF-A0A1Q7BWK7-F1
#
_entry.id   AF-A0A1Q7BWK7-F1
#
_cell.length_a   1.000
_cell.length_b   1.000
_cell.length_c   1.000
_cell.angle_alpha   90.00
_cell.angle_beta   90.00
_cell.angle_gamma   90.00
#
_symmetry.space_group_name_H-M   'P 1'
#
loop_
_entity.id
_entity.type
_entity.pdbx_description
1 polymer ?
#
loop_
_entity_poly.entity_id
_entity_poly.type
_entity_poly.pdbx_seq_one_letter_code
_entity_poly.pdbx_strand_id
1 'polypeptide(L)'
;MSVEGSWNVVIDSPIGKQRAAVELSTMDGVLHGIARDQRYGQEVALTDVVLDGNRLTWAQSITKPMRLNITFDVTVEGDEMTGRARAGRLPGSTVTGHRVGPDPSGTAR
;
A
#
# COMPACT_ATOMS: atom_id res chain seq x y z
N MET A 1 -5.92 1.95 16.81
CA MET A 1 -4.63 2.47 16.31
C MET A 1 -4.87 3.03 14.93
N SER A 2 -4.30 4.18 14.58
CA SER A 2 -4.48 4.76 13.24
C SER A 2 -3.50 4.12 12.25
N VAL A 3 -3.99 3.78 11.05
CA VAL A 3 -3.16 3.31 9.93
C VAL A 3 -2.65 4.48 9.07
N GLU A 4 -3.12 5.70 9.32
CA GLU A 4 -2.76 6.89 8.56
C GLU A 4 -1.28 7.19 8.61
N GLY A 5 -0.75 7.75 7.52
CA GLY A 5 0.66 8.07 7.34
C GLY A 5 1.23 7.44 6.08
N SER A 6 2.54 7.59 5.91
CA SER A 6 3.28 7.07 4.76
C SER A 6 3.89 5.72 5.09
N TRP A 7 3.88 4.81 4.12
CA TRP A 7 4.33 3.43 4.24
C TRP A 7 5.23 3.07 3.07
N ASN A 8 6.36 2.44 3.37
CA ASN A 8 7.17 1.75 2.37
C ASN A 8 6.70 0.31 2.26
N VAL A 9 5.99 -0.02 1.18
CA VAL A 9 5.41 -1.34 0.94
C VAL A 9 6.24 -2.13 -0.06
N VAL A 10 6.46 -3.41 0.23
CA VAL A 10 7.14 -4.38 -0.62
C VAL A 10 6.16 -5.48 -0.98
N ILE A 11 6.06 -5.77 -2.27
CA ILE A 11 5.27 -6.88 -2.81
C ILE A 11 6.25 -7.90 -3.38
N ASP A 12 6.31 -9.07 -2.77
CA ASP A 12 7.15 -10.18 -3.20
C ASP A 12 6.31 -11.19 -3.97
N SER A 13 6.47 -11.19 -5.29
CA SER A 13 5.71 -12.04 -6.21
C SER A 13 6.63 -12.99 -6.98
N PRO A 14 6.12 -14.10 -7.53
CA PRO A 14 6.92 -15.00 -8.36
C PRO A 14 7.56 -14.33 -9.59
N ILE A 15 7.03 -13.19 -10.04
CA ILE A 15 7.53 -12.45 -11.21
C ILE A 15 8.48 -11.31 -10.83
N GLY A 16 8.78 -11.14 -9.53
CA GLY A 16 9.73 -10.17 -9.01
C GLY A 16 9.20 -9.38 -7.83
N LYS A 17 10.12 -8.63 -7.20
CA LYS A 17 9.81 -7.73 -6.09
C LYS A 17 9.46 -6.33 -6.60
N GLN A 18 8.39 -5.78 -6.07
CA GLN A 18 7.93 -4.42 -6.35
C GLN A 18 7.96 -3.59 -5.06
N ARG A 19 8.17 -2.29 -5.20
CA ARG A 19 8.22 -1.33 -4.09
C ARG A 19 7.30 -0.17 -4.38
N ALA A 20 6.49 0.19 -3.40
CA ALA A 20 5.58 1.32 -3.48
C ALA A 20 5.65 2.16 -2.20
N ALA A 21 5.56 3.47 -2.35
CA ALA A 21 5.19 4.35 -1.24
C ALA A 21 3.66 4.41 -1.20
N VAL A 22 3.05 4.17 -0.05
CA VAL A 22 1.60 4.26 0.16
C VAL A 22 1.33 5.34 1.20
N GLU A 23 0.47 6.28 0.87
CA GLU A 23 0.01 7.32 1.78
C GLU A 23 -1.44 7.04 2.14
N LEU A 24 -1.74 6.98 3.44
CA LEU A 24 -3.08 6.73 3.98
C LEU A 24 -3.52 7.96 4.79
N SER A 25 -4.74 8.45 4.55
CA SER A 25 -5.31 9.60 5.28
C SER A 25 -6.82 9.49 5.38
N THR A 26 -7.39 9.97 6.49
CA THR A 26 -8.85 10.05 6.65
C THR A 26 -9.34 11.43 6.24
N MET A 27 -10.37 11.47 5.40
CA MET A 27 -11.12 12.68 5.07
C MET A 27 -12.60 12.42 5.36
N ASP A 28 -13.24 13.31 6.12
CA ASP A 28 -14.66 13.21 6.48
C ASP A 28 -15.07 11.84 7.08
N GLY A 29 -14.16 11.20 7.83
CA GLY A 29 -14.38 9.89 8.44
C GLY A 29 -14.19 8.68 7.51
N VAL A 30 -13.75 8.91 6.27
CA VAL A 30 -13.47 7.86 5.27
C VAL A 30 -11.97 7.75 5.07
N LEU A 31 -11.43 6.53 5.14
CA LEU A 31 -10.02 6.26 4.88
C LEU A 31 -9.75 6.23 3.37
N HIS A 32 -8.78 7.02 2.94
CA HIS A 32 -8.29 7.09 1.57
C HIS A 32 -6.82 6.72 1.51
N GLY A 33 -6.34 6.46 0.30
CA GLY A 33 -4.91 6.41 0.07
C GLY A 33 -4.49 6.54 -1.38
N ILE A 34 -3.20 6.80 -1.55
CA ILE A 34 -2.52 6.84 -2.83
C ILE A 34 -1.29 5.95 -2.74
N ALA A 35 -1.02 5.17 -3.80
CA ALA A 35 0.21 4.41 -3.93
C ALA A 35 1.02 4.89 -5.13
N ARG A 36 2.33 5.04 -4.91
CA ARG A 36 3.30 5.40 -5.92
C ARG A 36 4.33 4.29 -6.09
N ASP A 37 4.33 3.66 -7.26
CA ASP A 37 5.33 2.66 -7.61
C ASP A 37 6.71 3.33 -7.78
N GLN A 38 7.72 2.81 -7.09
CA GLN A 38 9.06 3.41 -7.08
C GLN A 38 9.84 3.17 -8.37
N ARG A 39 9.50 2.14 -9.16
CA ARG A 39 10.23 1.74 -10.36
C ARG A 39 9.70 2.42 -11.62
N TYR A 40 8.39 2.52 -11.75
CA TYR A 40 7.68 3.03 -12.92
C TYR A 40 7.10 4.43 -12.70
N GLY A 41 7.17 4.95 -11.46
CA GLY A 41 6.67 6.27 -11.09
C GLY A 41 5.16 6.41 -11.23
N GLN A 42 4.44 5.30 -11.36
CA GLN A 42 2.99 5.32 -11.53
C GLN A 42 2.33 5.57 -10.18
N GLU A 43 1.40 6.51 -10.16
CA GLU A 43 0.58 6.83 -9.02
C GLU A 43 -0.85 6.34 -9.23
N VAL A 44 -1.42 5.68 -8.22
CA VAL A 44 -2.75 5.06 -8.28
C VAL A 44 -3.46 5.28 -6.95
N ALA A 45 -4.68 5.82 -7.01
CA ALA A 45 -5.56 5.90 -5.85
C ALA A 45 -6.00 4.50 -5.42
N LEU A 46 -6.03 4.27 -4.10
CA LEU A 46 -6.58 3.05 -3.53
C LEU A 46 -8.11 3.10 -3.65
N THR A 47 -8.71 1.99 -4.07
CA THR A 47 -10.18 1.82 -4.11
C THR A 47 -10.61 0.75 -3.10
N ASP A 48 -11.90 0.73 -2.76
CA ASP A 48 -12.48 -0.27 -1.86
C ASP A 48 -11.71 -0.40 -0.53
N VAL A 49 -11.28 0.73 0.02
CA VAL A 49 -10.48 0.79 1.24
C VAL A 49 -11.37 0.47 2.44
N VAL A 50 -11.06 -0.61 3.15
CA VAL A 50 -11.77 -1.04 4.34
C VAL A 50 -10.79 -1.35 5.45
N LEU A 51 -10.95 -0.69 6.59
CA LEU A 51 -10.22 -0.95 7.82
C LEU A 51 -11.16 -1.62 8.84
N ASP A 52 -10.86 -2.85 9.22
CA ASP A 52 -11.58 -3.63 10.24
C ASP A 52 -10.60 -4.05 11.35
N GLY A 53 -10.68 -3.36 12.49
CA GLY A 53 -9.70 -3.52 13.57
C GLY A 53 -8.29 -3.16 13.14
N ASN A 54 -7.41 -4.16 13.01
CA ASN A 54 -6.05 -4.02 12.50
C ASN A 54 -5.87 -4.59 11.08
N ARG A 55 -6.95 -5.08 10.45
CA ARG A 55 -6.92 -5.60 9.09
C ARG A 55 -7.32 -4.50 8.11
N LEU A 56 -6.46 -4.23 7.15
CA LEU A 56 -6.66 -3.26 6.08
C LEU A 56 -6.76 -3.99 4.73
N THR A 57 -7.80 -3.70 3.98
CA THR A 57 -7.97 -4.21 2.61
C THR A 57 -8.20 -3.06 1.66
N TRP A 58 -7.70 -3.20 0.42
CA TRP A 58 -7.93 -2.25 -0.66
C TRP A 58 -7.68 -2.90 -2.02
N ALA A 59 -8.09 -2.22 -3.09
CA ALA A 59 -7.79 -2.59 -4.46
C ALA A 59 -7.03 -1.47 -5.20
N GLN A 60 -6.31 -1.87 -6.27
CA GLN A 60 -5.59 -0.98 -7.17
C GLN A 60 -5.68 -1.47 -8.61
N SER A 61 -5.81 -0.54 -9.54
CA SER A 61 -5.72 -0.82 -10.98
C SER A 61 -4.45 -0.17 -11.53
N ILE A 62 -3.44 -0.97 -11.82
CA ILE A 62 -2.17 -0.50 -12.38
C ILE A 62 -2.14 -0.69 -13.90
N THR A 63 -1.32 0.10 -14.59
CA THR A 63 -1.08 -0.02 -16.05
C THR A 63 0.37 -0.31 -16.42
N LYS A 64 1.31 -0.16 -15.48
CA LYS A 64 2.74 -0.44 -15.66
C LYS A 64 3.22 -1.49 -14.64
N PRO A 65 4.09 -2.44 -15.04
CA PRO A 65 4.58 -2.69 -16.40
C PRO A 65 3.52 -3.34 -17.31
N MET A 66 2.44 -3.86 -16.72
CA MET A 66 1.30 -4.45 -17.39
C MET A 66 0.02 -4.06 -16.65
N ARG A 67 -1.12 -4.11 -17.35
CA ARG A 67 -2.42 -3.79 -16.75
C ARG A 67 -2.87 -4.92 -15.82
N LEU A 68 -3.05 -4.61 -14.55
CA LEU A 68 -3.50 -5.57 -13.53
C LEU A 68 -4.44 -4.89 -12.55
N ASN A 69 -5.46 -5.64 -12.12
CA ASN A 69 -6.25 -5.31 -10.94
C ASN A 69 -5.71 -6.14 -9.78
N ILE A 70 -5.33 -5.47 -8.70
CA ILE A 70 -4.65 -6.07 -7.55
C ILE A 70 -5.49 -5.79 -6.31
N THR A 71 -5.78 -6.83 -5.54
CA THR A 71 -6.42 -6.72 -4.22
C THR A 71 -5.42 -7.02 -3.13
N PHE A 72 -5.44 -6.24 -2.07
CA PHE A 72 -4.55 -6.34 -0.92
C PHE A 72 -5.36 -6.68 0.33
N ASP A 73 -4.77 -7.51 1.17
CA ASP A 73 -5.30 -7.92 2.47
C ASP A 73 -4.13 -8.03 3.44
N VAL A 74 -4.02 -7.05 4.34
CA VAL A 74 -2.90 -6.91 5.26
C VAL A 74 -3.37 -6.68 6.68
N THR A 75 -2.52 -7.05 7.63
CA THR A 75 -2.63 -6.70 9.04
C THR A 75 -1.60 -5.62 9.35
N VAL A 76 -2.00 -4.61 10.13
CA VAL A 76 -1.15 -3.51 10.59
C VAL A 76 -0.94 -3.62 12.10
N GLU A 77 0.30 -3.75 12.53
CA GLU A 77 0.69 -3.83 13.94
C GLU A 77 1.78 -2.78 14.22
N GLY A 78 1.38 -1.68 14.87
CA GLY A 78 2.26 -0.53 15.10
C GLY A 78 2.73 0.10 13.78
N ASP A 79 4.02 -0.07 13.50
CA ASP A 79 4.71 0.45 12.31
C ASP A 79 5.03 -0.64 11.28
N GLU A 80 4.49 -1.85 11.47
CA GLU A 80 4.63 -2.96 10.54
C GLU A 80 3.30 -3.28 9.87
N MET A 81 3.41 -3.66 8.59
CA MET A 81 2.32 -4.15 7.77
C MET A 81 2.73 -5.51 7.19
N THR A 82 1.88 -6.52 7.32
CA THR A 82 2.14 -7.85 6.73
C THR A 82 0.87 -8.41 6.11
N GLY A 83 0.98 -9.15 5.01
CA GLY A 83 -0.20 -9.72 4.38
C GLY A 83 0.04 -10.27 3.00
N ARG A 84 -1.00 -10.21 2.16
CA ARG A 84 -0.98 -10.76 0.80
C ARG A 84 -1.60 -9.82 -0.22
N ALA A 85 -1.11 -9.93 -1.45
CA ALA A 85 -1.71 -9.33 -2.63
C ALA A 85 -2.10 -10.42 -3.64
N ARG A 86 -3.17 -10.19 -4.39
CA ARG A 86 -3.61 -11.06 -5.50
C ARG A 86 -3.80 -10.22 -6.75
N ALA A 87 -3.22 -10.66 -7.85
CA ALA A 87 -3.31 -9.98 -9.14
C ALA A 87 -3.87 -10.95 -10.20
N GLY A 88 -5.17 -10.87 -10.48
CA GLY A 88 -5.84 -11.75 -11.44
C GLY A 88 -5.60 -13.24 -11.16
N ARG A 89 -5.01 -13.96 -12.14
CA ARG A 89 -4.70 -15.40 -12.07
C ARG A 89 -3.30 -15.71 -11.54
N LEU A 90 -2.51 -14.69 -11.17
CA LEU A 90 -1.17 -14.91 -10.64
C LEU A 90 -1.23 -15.55 -9.25
N PRO A 91 -0.22 -16.35 -8.85
CA PRO A 91 -0.10 -16.81 -7.49
C PRO A 91 -0.10 -15.64 -6.49
N GLY A 92 -0.58 -15.89 -5.28
CA GLY A 92 -0.57 -14.89 -4.22
C GLY A 92 0.84 -14.36 -3.96
N SER A 93 0.95 -13.05 -3.76
CA SER A 93 2.20 -12.36 -3.43
C SER A 93 2.22 -12.03 -1.95
N THR A 94 3.39 -12.09 -1.32
CA THR A 94 3.56 -11.66 0.07
C THR A 94 3.71 -10.14 0.09
N VAL A 95 3.06 -9.48 1.04
CA VAL A 95 3.15 -8.04 1.26
C VAL A 95 3.81 -7.80 2.61
N THR A 96 4.81 -6.94 2.64
CA THR A 96 5.32 -6.34 3.87
C THR A 96 5.34 -4.83 3.73
N GLY A 97 5.29 -4.11 4.84
CA GLY A 97 5.44 -2.68 4.84
C GLY A 97 5.95 -2.14 6.16
N HIS A 98 6.64 -1.01 6.09
CA HIS A 98 7.11 -0.28 7.26
C HIS A 98 6.64 1.15 7.18
N ARG A 99 6.15 1.68 8.30
CA ARG A 99 5.77 3.09 8.40
C ARG A 99 7.02 3.95 8.22
N VAL A 100 6.90 4.97 7.39
CA VAL A 100 7.90 6.02 7.30
C VAL A 100 7.65 6.93 8.50
N GLY A 101 8.59 6.92 9.46
CA GLY A 101 8.58 7.88 10.56
C GLY A 101 8.60 9.31 10.02
N PRO A 102 8.21 10.31 10.83
CA PRO A 102 8.39 11.70 10.44
C PRO A 102 9.85 11.88 10.03
N ASP A 103 10.08 12.36 8.81
CA ASP A 103 11.42 12.73 8.38
C ASP A 103 11.98 13.69 9.43
N PRO A 104 13.09 13.38 10.14
CA PRO A 104 13.71 14.32 11.06
C PRO A 104 14.16 15.61 10.33
N SER A 105 14.16 15.61 8.99
CA SER A 105 14.45 16.72 8.10
C SER A 105 13.21 17.57 7.81
N GLY A 106 12.42 17.91 8.83
CA GLY A 106 11.44 18.99 8.75
C GLY A 106 12.12 20.36 8.58
N THR A 107 12.78 20.59 7.45
CA THR A 107 13.09 21.96 7.02
C THR A 107 11.93 22.41 6.14
N ALA A 108 10.96 23.07 6.77
CA ALA A 108 10.09 23.98 6.04
C ALA A 108 10.96 24.99 5.28
N ARG A 109 10.88 24.98 3.95
CA ARG A 109 11.18 26.12 3.09
C ARG A 109 10.31 26.09 1.85
#